data_AF-A0A414UQW1-F1
#
_entry.id   AF-A0A414UQW1-F1
#
_cell.length_a   1.000
_cell.length_b   1.000
_cell.length_c   1.000
_cell.angle_alpha   90.00
_cell.angle_beta   90.00
_cell.angle_gamma   90.00
#
_symmetry.space_group_name_H-M   'P 1'
#
loop_
_entity.id
_entity.type
_entity.pdbx_description
1 polymer ?
#
loop_
_entity_poly.entity_id
_entity_poly.type
_entity_poly.pdbx_seq_one_letter_code
_entity_poly.pdbx_strand_id
1 'polypeptide(L)'
;MTKGYFVIEGNGKIRKATYLVSDAYLDNGYGEQIIRAFAEKRELEFLEQTYQKLDLTDKRNIQSLQPEWYRKTTHSNKGDIFSEYAYVVRKEKLRVYHYGKLLFCLKREDAEIWLYLLENMQQLVDYFLYSDERLEYQWEKYFSMFQFLQKKIEEGFCQQEFQQYMRKEGKNLAFFRDEHLVDVWDRYDRPAYQKIWKKGNREILFIVTKQERIWRAYIQGPYSRIAVFQQCSSEKKMCDMIRLELRKESLKFEQYAKITAYVSKIAKELFSQKINLEEVQQYLQEEQQRTPWYLCKGALSISNIINYLKMDLRNEQYRRNR
;
A
#
# COMPACT_ATOMS: atom_id res chain seq x y z
N MET A 1 -10.70 7.10 -9.40
CA MET A 1 -10.47 6.90 -10.84
C MET A 1 -9.59 8.04 -11.30
N THR A 2 -8.41 7.75 -11.86
CA THR A 2 -7.41 8.76 -12.23
C THR A 2 -7.85 9.55 -13.45
N LYS A 3 -7.39 10.80 -13.50
CA LYS A 3 -7.70 11.73 -14.59
C LYS A 3 -6.42 12.19 -15.27
N GLY A 4 -6.46 12.34 -16.58
CA GLY A 4 -5.30 12.83 -17.32
C GLY A 4 -5.59 13.27 -18.74
N TYR A 5 -4.54 13.69 -19.42
CA TYR A 5 -4.60 14.10 -20.81
C TYR A 5 -3.59 13.33 -21.67
N PHE A 6 -3.96 13.05 -22.91
CA PHE A 6 -3.03 12.68 -23.95
C PHE A 6 -2.99 13.78 -25.01
N VAL A 7 -1.80 14.35 -25.23
CA VAL A 7 -1.62 15.60 -25.97
C VAL A 7 -0.50 15.46 -26.99
N ILE A 8 -0.74 15.97 -28.21
CA ILE A 8 0.28 16.14 -29.24
C ILE A 8 0.57 17.64 -29.36
N GLU A 9 1.79 18.05 -29.01
CA GLU A 9 2.26 19.43 -29.13
C GLU A 9 3.15 19.60 -30.38
N GLY A 10 3.03 20.75 -31.04
CA GLY A 10 3.92 21.15 -32.15
C GLY A 10 4.06 22.67 -32.21
N ASN A 11 5.28 23.15 -32.51
CA ASN A 11 5.61 24.58 -32.57
C ASN A 11 5.21 25.37 -31.31
N GLY A 12 5.30 24.73 -30.14
CA GLY A 12 4.95 25.35 -28.86
C GLY A 12 3.44 25.46 -28.58
N LYS A 13 2.58 24.90 -29.42
CA LYS A 13 1.11 24.88 -29.26
C LYS A 13 0.57 23.46 -29.18
N ILE A 14 -0.59 23.30 -28.56
CA ILE A 14 -1.37 22.05 -28.59
C ILE A 14 -1.94 21.89 -29.99
N ARG A 15 -1.68 20.74 -30.64
CA ARG A 15 -2.26 20.40 -31.95
C ARG A 15 -3.51 19.54 -31.81
N LYS A 16 -3.42 18.51 -30.98
CA LYS A 16 -4.54 17.64 -30.61
C LYS A 16 -4.41 17.24 -29.16
N ALA A 17 -5.55 17.02 -28.51
CA ALA A 17 -5.62 16.52 -27.16
C ALA A 17 -6.87 15.65 -26.99
N THR A 18 -6.79 14.67 -26.10
CA THR A 18 -7.93 13.93 -25.59
C THR A 18 -7.85 13.84 -24.06
N TYR A 19 -9.01 13.73 -23.43
CA TYR A 19 -9.11 13.44 -22.01
C TYR A 19 -9.03 11.92 -21.80
N LEU A 20 -8.37 11.51 -20.71
CA LEU A 20 -8.23 10.12 -20.30
C LEU A 20 -9.20 9.88 -19.16
N VAL A 21 -10.41 9.43 -19.50
CA VAL A 21 -11.49 9.24 -18.53
C VAL A 21 -11.19 8.00 -17.70
N SER A 22 -11.08 8.21 -16.39
CA SER A 22 -11.13 7.20 -15.34
C SER A 22 -10.00 6.18 -15.24
N ASP A 23 -9.01 6.20 -16.13
CA ASP A 23 -7.94 5.19 -16.16
C ASP A 23 -6.60 5.74 -16.69
N ALA A 24 -6.24 6.95 -16.28
CA ALA A 24 -5.01 7.61 -16.70
C ALA A 24 -3.72 7.04 -16.06
N TYR A 25 -3.79 5.85 -15.45
CA TYR A 25 -2.64 5.20 -14.81
C TYR A 25 -1.55 4.84 -15.82
N LEU A 26 -0.32 4.75 -15.30
CA LEU A 26 0.84 4.34 -16.09
C LEU A 26 0.77 2.88 -16.48
N ASP A 27 0.71 2.00 -15.48
CA ASP A 27 0.49 0.57 -15.61
C ASP A 27 -1.02 0.26 -15.56
N ASN A 28 -1.44 -0.82 -16.23
CA ASN A 28 -2.83 -1.29 -16.25
C ASN A 28 -3.89 -0.25 -16.68
N GLY A 29 -3.48 0.80 -17.40
CA GLY A 29 -4.35 1.88 -17.86
C GLY A 29 -3.98 2.43 -19.24
N TYR A 30 -4.27 3.71 -19.48
CA TYR A 30 -3.96 4.38 -20.75
C TYR A 30 -2.45 4.52 -21.01
N GLY A 31 -1.61 4.53 -19.97
CA GLY A 31 -0.16 4.76 -20.11
C GLY A 31 0.54 3.75 -21.02
N GLU A 32 0.38 2.45 -20.75
CA GLU A 32 0.92 1.39 -21.60
C GLU A 32 0.41 1.46 -23.03
N GLN A 33 -0.89 1.70 -23.21
CA GLN A 33 -1.50 1.80 -24.55
C GLN A 33 -0.92 2.97 -25.35
N ILE A 34 -0.72 4.12 -24.70
CA ILE A 34 -0.12 5.29 -25.31
C ILE A 34 1.35 5.03 -25.67
N ILE A 35 2.11 4.35 -24.80
CA ILE A 35 3.51 4.00 -25.09
C ILE A 35 3.59 3.01 -26.25
N ARG A 36 2.71 2.01 -26.34
CA ARG A 36 2.62 1.09 -27.50
C ARG A 36 2.28 1.84 -28.78
N ALA A 37 1.26 2.71 -28.77
CA ALA A 37 0.92 3.55 -29.91
C ALA A 37 2.08 4.47 -30.31
N PHE A 38 2.85 4.97 -29.33
CA PHE A 38 4.06 5.75 -29.55
C PHE A 38 5.24 4.91 -30.04
N ALA A 39 5.36 3.63 -29.73
CA ALA A 39 6.36 2.77 -30.35
C ALA A 39 6.05 2.59 -31.85
N GLU A 40 4.77 2.40 -32.17
CA GLU A 40 4.27 2.01 -33.50
C GLU A 40 3.94 3.18 -34.44
N LYS A 41 4.17 4.44 -34.03
CA LYS A 41 3.80 5.66 -34.78
C LYS A 41 2.29 5.79 -35.03
N ARG A 42 1.46 5.27 -34.11
CA ARG A 42 -0.02 5.30 -34.16
C ARG A 42 -0.62 6.26 -33.14
N GLU A 43 0.13 7.24 -32.65
CA GLU A 43 -0.31 8.15 -31.59
C GLU A 43 -1.54 8.96 -31.99
N LEU A 44 -1.57 9.42 -33.24
CA LEU A 44 -2.66 10.21 -33.79
C LEU A 44 -3.95 9.40 -33.86
N GLU A 45 -3.85 8.18 -34.40
CA GLU A 45 -4.98 7.24 -34.51
C GLU A 45 -5.54 6.92 -33.11
N PHE A 46 -4.66 6.57 -32.17
CA PHE A 46 -5.05 6.25 -30.80
C PHE A 46 -5.72 7.45 -30.09
N LEU A 47 -5.17 8.65 -30.27
CA LEU A 47 -5.74 9.89 -29.72
C LEU A 47 -7.15 10.13 -30.28
N GLU A 48 -7.34 10.00 -31.58
CA GLU A 48 -8.64 10.19 -32.23
C GLU A 48 -9.68 9.17 -31.76
N GLN A 49 -9.31 7.89 -31.68
CA GLN A 49 -10.18 6.85 -31.16
C GLN A 49 -10.60 7.13 -29.71
N THR A 50 -9.67 7.60 -28.88
CA THR A 50 -9.95 7.98 -27.49
C THR A 50 -10.84 9.22 -27.42
N TYR A 51 -10.58 10.22 -28.26
CA TYR A 51 -11.39 11.45 -28.34
C TYR A 51 -12.84 11.16 -28.76
N GLN A 52 -13.07 10.21 -29.66
CA GLN A 52 -14.43 9.88 -30.09
C GLN A 52 -15.31 9.34 -28.97
N LYS A 53 -14.71 8.67 -27.97
CA LYS A 53 -15.41 8.13 -26.80
C LYS A 53 -15.84 9.20 -25.79
N LEU A 54 -15.34 10.43 -25.91
CA LEU A 54 -15.70 11.54 -25.02
C LEU A 54 -17.13 12.03 -25.26
N ASP A 55 -17.78 12.46 -24.19
CA ASP A 55 -19.07 13.15 -24.27
C ASP A 55 -18.91 14.58 -24.85
N LEU A 56 -20.04 15.24 -25.13
CA LEU A 56 -20.04 16.58 -25.71
C LEU A 56 -19.44 17.64 -24.77
N THR A 57 -19.52 17.44 -23.45
CA THR A 57 -19.00 18.37 -22.44
C THR A 57 -17.48 18.32 -22.42
N ASP A 58 -16.91 17.12 -22.35
CA ASP A 58 -15.47 16.89 -22.39
C ASP A 58 -14.85 17.37 -23.71
N LYS A 59 -15.54 17.12 -24.84
CA LYS A 59 -15.14 17.63 -26.16
C LYS A 59 -15.10 19.15 -26.23
N ARG A 60 -15.98 19.85 -25.51
CA ARG A 60 -15.95 21.33 -25.41
C ARG A 60 -14.82 21.79 -24.49
N ASN A 61 -14.69 21.18 -23.31
CA ASN A 61 -13.69 21.57 -22.31
C ASN A 61 -12.27 21.49 -22.87
N ILE A 62 -11.96 20.45 -23.65
CA ILE A 62 -10.62 20.24 -24.17
C ILE A 62 -10.18 21.26 -25.24
N GLN A 63 -11.12 21.96 -25.88
CA GLN A 63 -10.80 23.05 -26.81
C GLN A 63 -10.13 24.23 -26.10
N SER A 64 -10.37 24.36 -24.79
CA SER A 64 -9.79 25.41 -23.94
C SER A 64 -8.55 24.96 -23.16
N LEU A 65 -8.09 23.72 -23.39
CA LEU A 65 -6.97 23.13 -22.67
C LEU A 65 -5.70 23.99 -22.83
N GLN A 66 -5.01 24.22 -21.72
CA GLN A 66 -3.73 24.90 -21.68
C GLN A 66 -2.64 23.98 -21.12
N PRO A 67 -1.37 24.12 -21.53
CA PRO A 67 -0.25 23.35 -20.99
C PRO A 67 -0.18 23.35 -19.45
N GLU A 68 -0.48 24.48 -18.83
CA GLU A 68 -0.47 24.72 -17.40
C GLU A 68 -1.49 23.83 -16.65
N TRP A 69 -2.44 23.21 -17.34
CA TRP A 69 -3.41 22.28 -16.73
C TRP A 69 -2.83 20.87 -16.52
N TYR A 70 -1.71 20.55 -17.18
CA TYR A 70 -1.16 19.19 -17.21
C TYR A 70 0.37 19.11 -17.05
N ARG A 71 1.08 20.23 -17.19
CA ARG A 71 2.52 20.32 -16.91
C ARG A 71 2.91 21.69 -16.38
N LYS A 72 3.89 21.72 -15.48
CA LYS A 72 4.48 22.96 -15.00
C LYS A 72 5.20 23.69 -16.14
N THR A 73 4.94 24.99 -16.28
CA THR A 73 5.57 25.89 -17.24
C THR A 73 6.15 27.11 -16.54
N THR A 74 6.72 28.05 -17.30
CA THR A 74 7.14 29.36 -16.79
C THR A 74 5.98 30.25 -16.35
N HIS A 75 4.76 29.98 -16.82
CA HIS A 75 3.55 30.72 -16.45
C HIS A 75 2.78 30.07 -15.29
N SER A 76 3.25 28.92 -14.79
CA SER A 76 2.59 28.24 -13.68
C SER A 76 2.83 28.95 -12.34
N ASN A 77 1.77 29.13 -11.56
CA ASN A 77 1.79 29.76 -10.25
C ASN A 77 1.83 28.75 -9.10
N LYS A 78 2.20 29.23 -7.91
CA LYS A 78 2.13 28.46 -6.67
C LYS A 78 0.66 28.30 -6.26
N GLY A 79 0.05 27.18 -6.64
CA GLY A 79 -1.37 26.89 -6.37
C GLY A 79 -2.12 26.31 -7.57
N ASP A 80 -1.50 26.29 -8.75
CA ASP A 80 -2.11 25.68 -9.93
C ASP A 80 -2.40 24.19 -9.69
N ILE A 81 -3.60 23.77 -10.11
CA ILE A 81 -4.04 22.39 -10.02
C ILE A 81 -3.72 21.72 -11.34
N PHE A 82 -2.82 20.73 -11.29
CA PHE A 82 -2.48 19.90 -12.44
C PHE A 82 -3.33 18.63 -12.44
N SER A 83 -3.61 18.13 -13.64
CA SER A 83 -4.12 16.76 -13.79
C SER A 83 -3.13 15.74 -13.24
N GLU A 84 -3.68 14.61 -12.77
CA GLU A 84 -2.88 13.57 -12.13
C GLU A 84 -1.83 13.03 -13.10
N TYR A 85 -2.22 12.73 -14.34
CA TYR A 85 -1.31 12.29 -15.40
C TYR A 85 -1.41 13.10 -16.68
N ALA A 86 -0.30 13.22 -17.40
CA ALA A 86 -0.28 13.74 -18.76
C ALA A 86 0.74 13.02 -19.62
N TYR A 87 0.33 12.66 -20.84
CA TYR A 87 1.16 12.03 -21.85
C TYR A 87 1.30 13.01 -23.01
N VAL A 88 2.51 13.48 -23.28
CA VAL A 88 2.75 14.59 -24.20
C VAL A 88 3.76 14.19 -25.26
N VAL A 89 3.30 14.03 -26.50
CA VAL A 89 4.17 13.83 -27.66
C VAL A 89 4.66 15.19 -28.13
N ARG A 90 5.98 15.41 -28.09
CA ARG A 90 6.62 16.66 -28.53
C ARG A 90 8.04 16.40 -29.01
N LYS A 91 8.40 16.93 -30.19
CA LYS A 91 9.75 16.76 -30.78
C LYS A 91 10.17 15.27 -30.81
N GLU A 92 9.30 14.42 -31.34
CA GLU A 92 9.52 12.97 -31.50
C GLU A 92 9.76 12.17 -30.20
N LYS A 93 9.49 12.77 -29.05
CA LYS A 93 9.58 12.12 -27.74
C LYS A 93 8.24 12.14 -27.04
N LEU A 94 7.95 11.08 -26.30
CA LEU A 94 6.81 11.01 -25.38
C LEU A 94 7.30 11.40 -23.98
N ARG A 95 6.65 12.39 -23.39
CA ARG A 95 6.91 12.87 -22.03
C ARG A 95 5.73 12.53 -21.14
N VAL A 96 6.02 11.93 -20.00
CA VAL A 96 5.01 11.56 -19.01
C VAL A 96 5.14 12.50 -17.82
N TYR A 97 4.04 13.13 -17.44
CA TYR A 97 3.94 14.01 -16.27
C TYR A 97 3.02 13.40 -15.23
N HIS A 98 3.32 13.65 -13.97
CA HIS A 98 2.49 13.33 -12.82
C HIS A 98 2.35 14.56 -11.92
N TYR A 99 1.12 15.02 -11.69
CA TYR A 99 0.82 16.30 -11.03
C TYR A 99 1.69 17.46 -11.55
N GLY A 100 1.77 17.56 -12.88
CA GLY A 100 2.51 18.60 -13.58
C GLY A 100 4.04 18.46 -13.58
N LYS A 101 4.61 17.53 -12.82
CA LYS A 101 6.05 17.26 -12.78
C LYS A 101 6.41 16.15 -13.76
N LEU A 102 7.48 16.34 -14.55
CA LEU A 102 7.97 15.33 -15.48
C LEU A 102 8.44 14.09 -14.69
N LEU A 103 7.86 12.93 -14.97
CA LEU A 103 8.33 11.65 -14.45
C LEU A 103 9.50 11.14 -15.30
N PHE A 104 9.28 10.97 -16.60
CA PHE A 104 10.29 10.53 -17.54
C PHE A 104 9.98 10.98 -18.97
N CYS A 105 11.00 10.89 -19.82
CA CYS A 105 10.91 11.14 -21.25
C CYS A 105 11.47 9.92 -21.99
N LEU A 106 10.70 9.34 -22.91
CA LEU A 106 11.17 8.21 -23.73
C LEU A 106 11.29 8.58 -25.20
N LYS A 107 12.26 7.95 -25.86
CA LYS A 107 12.34 7.87 -27.32
C LYS A 107 11.63 6.60 -27.78
N ARG A 108 11.42 6.46 -29.09
CA ARG A 108 10.79 5.26 -29.67
C ARG A 108 11.62 4.00 -29.45
N GLU A 109 12.94 4.11 -29.58
CA GLU A 109 13.90 3.02 -29.33
C GLU A 109 13.85 2.48 -27.90
N ASP A 110 13.45 3.32 -26.93
CA ASP A 110 13.35 2.95 -25.52
C ASP A 110 11.96 2.39 -25.15
N ALA A 111 10.99 2.38 -26.07
CA ALA A 111 9.60 2.08 -25.72
C ALA A 111 9.43 0.65 -25.19
N GLU A 112 10.13 -0.33 -25.76
CA GLU A 112 10.08 -1.73 -25.33
C GLU A 112 10.55 -1.91 -23.88
N ILE A 113 11.68 -1.29 -23.51
CA ILE A 113 12.19 -1.38 -22.14
C ILE A 113 11.26 -0.65 -21.15
N TRP A 114 10.68 0.49 -21.55
CA TRP A 114 9.68 1.16 -20.71
C TRP A 114 8.43 0.31 -20.49
N LEU A 115 7.91 -0.34 -21.52
CA LEU A 115 6.76 -1.25 -21.39
C LEU A 115 7.07 -2.40 -20.43
N TYR A 116 8.25 -3.02 -20.56
CA TYR A 116 8.70 -4.06 -19.63
C TYR A 116 8.76 -3.56 -18.17
N LEU A 117 9.26 -2.34 -17.93
CA LEU A 117 9.29 -1.75 -16.59
C LEU A 117 7.88 -1.46 -16.04
N LEU A 118 6.94 -1.02 -16.88
CA LEU A 118 5.56 -0.79 -16.47
C LEU A 118 4.82 -2.09 -16.14
N GLU A 119 5.01 -3.14 -16.95
CA GLU A 119 4.48 -4.48 -16.67
C GLU A 119 4.96 -5.04 -15.32
N ASN A 120 6.13 -4.58 -14.85
CA ASN A 120 6.74 -4.96 -13.57
C ASN A 120 6.72 -3.83 -12.52
N MET A 121 5.82 -2.83 -12.67
CA MET A 121 5.80 -1.61 -11.85
C MET A 121 5.71 -1.92 -10.34
N GLN A 122 4.88 -2.88 -9.94
CA GLN A 122 4.72 -3.22 -8.52
C GLN A 122 6.04 -3.74 -7.91
N GLN A 123 6.80 -4.56 -8.64
CA GLN A 123 8.09 -5.08 -8.17
C GLN A 123 9.14 -3.97 -8.03
N LEU A 124 9.10 -2.97 -8.91
CA LEU A 124 9.94 -1.78 -8.83
C LEU A 124 9.54 -0.89 -7.66
N VAL A 125 8.24 -0.62 -7.47
CA VAL A 125 7.72 0.11 -6.31
C VAL A 125 8.15 -0.57 -5.02
N ASP A 126 8.02 -1.89 -4.94
CA ASP A 126 8.43 -2.68 -3.77
C ASP A 126 9.95 -2.65 -3.52
N TYR A 127 10.77 -2.50 -4.55
CA TYR A 127 12.22 -2.39 -4.42
C TYR A 127 12.66 -0.99 -4.01
N PHE A 128 12.15 0.04 -4.68
CA PHE A 128 12.63 1.42 -4.53
C PHE A 128 11.95 2.20 -3.40
N LEU A 129 10.66 1.94 -3.15
CA LEU A 129 9.86 2.75 -2.23
C LEU A 129 9.64 2.09 -0.89
N TYR A 130 9.59 0.76 -0.80
CA TYR A 130 9.32 0.10 0.47
C TYR A 130 10.52 0.21 1.43
N SER A 131 10.25 0.66 2.66
CA SER A 131 11.24 0.72 3.72
C SER A 131 11.04 -0.44 4.71
N ASP A 132 12.02 -1.36 4.77
CA ASP A 132 12.05 -2.40 5.81
C ASP A 132 12.16 -1.81 7.22
N GLU A 133 12.67 -0.57 7.37
CA GLU A 133 12.77 0.10 8.68
C GLU A 133 11.44 0.66 9.14
N ARG A 134 10.72 1.36 8.24
CA ARG A 134 9.44 2.00 8.57
C ARG A 134 8.25 1.06 8.41
N LEU A 135 8.42 -0.04 7.68
CA LEU A 135 7.35 -0.97 7.30
C LEU A 135 6.24 -0.25 6.51
N GLU A 136 6.63 0.59 5.55
CA GLU A 136 5.71 1.36 4.70
C GLU A 136 6.39 1.78 3.39
N TYR A 137 5.58 2.26 2.44
CA TYR A 137 6.09 2.87 1.21
C TYR A 137 6.48 4.33 1.42
N GLN A 138 7.65 4.70 0.93
CA GLN A 138 8.19 6.05 0.90
C GLN A 138 7.87 6.71 -0.44
N TRP A 139 6.62 7.11 -0.63
CA TRP A 139 6.13 7.72 -1.89
C TRP A 139 6.88 9.01 -2.28
N GLU A 140 7.54 9.67 -1.34
CA GLU A 140 8.45 10.79 -1.62
C GLU A 140 9.59 10.40 -2.60
N LYS A 141 9.95 9.11 -2.67
CA LYS A 141 10.97 8.57 -3.58
C LYS A 141 10.44 8.22 -4.97
N TYR A 142 9.14 8.31 -5.21
CA TYR A 142 8.50 7.89 -6.48
C TYR A 142 9.13 8.58 -7.70
N PHE A 143 9.35 9.89 -7.63
CA PHE A 143 10.00 10.62 -8.72
C PHE A 143 11.47 10.22 -8.92
N SER A 144 12.20 9.97 -7.83
CA SER A 144 13.61 9.56 -7.89
C SER A 144 13.77 8.17 -8.50
N MET A 145 12.80 7.27 -8.30
CA MET A 145 12.75 5.97 -8.98
C MET A 145 12.73 6.17 -10.51
N PHE A 146 11.81 6.96 -11.06
CA PHE A 146 11.75 7.18 -12.52
C PHE A 146 13.00 7.87 -13.08
N GLN A 147 13.59 8.82 -12.33
CA GLN A 147 14.87 9.43 -12.72
C GLN A 147 16.00 8.40 -12.79
N PHE A 148 16.05 7.47 -11.83
CA PHE A 148 17.01 6.38 -11.83
C PHE A 148 16.79 5.46 -13.04
N LEU A 149 15.55 5.01 -13.28
CA LEU A 149 15.21 4.14 -14.40
C LEU A 149 15.55 4.77 -15.75
N GLN A 150 15.17 6.04 -15.96
CA GLN A 150 15.50 6.76 -17.20
C GLN A 150 17.01 6.85 -17.42
N LYS A 151 17.77 7.19 -16.38
CA LYS A 151 19.24 7.27 -16.48
C LYS A 151 19.85 5.91 -16.86
N LYS A 152 19.34 4.81 -16.30
CA LYS A 152 19.81 3.45 -16.63
C LYS A 152 19.51 3.05 -18.06
N ILE A 153 18.33 3.40 -18.57
CA ILE A 153 18.00 3.20 -19.99
C ILE A 153 18.94 4.01 -20.89
N GLU A 154 19.20 5.28 -20.53
CA GLU A 154 20.15 6.13 -21.27
C GLU A 154 21.60 5.60 -21.23
N GLU A 155 21.97 4.85 -20.18
CA GLU A 155 23.23 4.11 -20.06
C GLU A 155 23.24 2.78 -20.84
N GLY A 156 22.12 2.38 -21.46
CA GLY A 156 22.01 1.19 -22.30
C GLY A 156 21.54 -0.08 -21.58
N PHE A 157 20.96 0.03 -20.38
CA PHE A 157 20.50 -1.15 -19.63
C PHE A 157 19.39 -1.91 -20.37
N CYS A 158 19.54 -3.23 -20.44
CA CYS A 158 18.54 -4.15 -20.98
C CYS A 158 17.62 -4.72 -19.89
N GLN A 159 16.58 -5.47 -20.32
CA GLN A 159 15.58 -6.05 -19.41
C GLN A 159 16.19 -6.94 -18.31
N GLN A 160 17.18 -7.77 -18.67
CA GLN A 160 17.85 -8.68 -17.74
C GLN A 160 18.57 -7.92 -16.62
N GLU A 161 19.20 -6.80 -16.95
CA GLU A 161 19.89 -5.97 -15.96
C GLU A 161 18.92 -5.30 -15.00
N PHE A 162 17.68 -4.98 -15.43
CA PHE A 162 16.67 -4.41 -14.54
C PHE A 162 16.07 -5.42 -13.56
N GLN A 163 16.13 -6.72 -13.83
CA GLN A 163 15.62 -7.75 -12.92
C GLN A 163 16.29 -7.69 -11.54
N GLN A 164 17.53 -7.20 -11.44
CA GLN A 164 18.22 -7.03 -10.14
C GLN A 164 17.57 -5.94 -9.24
N TYR A 165 16.82 -5.02 -9.86
CA TYR A 165 16.09 -3.94 -9.17
C TYR A 165 14.61 -4.27 -8.98
N MET A 166 14.22 -5.52 -9.22
CA MET A 166 12.86 -6.00 -9.00
C MET A 166 12.85 -6.86 -7.74
N ARG A 167 11.90 -6.61 -6.84
CA ARG A 167 11.73 -7.46 -5.67
C ARG A 167 11.19 -8.82 -6.11
N LYS A 168 11.83 -9.91 -5.69
CA LYS A 168 11.38 -11.28 -5.98
C LYS A 168 9.94 -11.50 -5.53
N GLU A 169 9.14 -12.10 -6.41
CA GLU A 169 7.77 -12.50 -6.13
C GLU A 169 7.67 -13.44 -4.91
N GLY A 170 6.53 -13.40 -4.22
CA GLY A 170 6.20 -14.31 -3.12
C GLY A 170 6.62 -13.86 -1.72
N LYS A 171 7.37 -12.76 -1.57
CA LYS A 171 7.64 -12.17 -0.25
C LYS A 171 6.59 -11.13 0.12
N ASN A 172 5.64 -11.52 0.98
CA ASN A 172 4.67 -10.60 1.57
C ASN A 172 5.39 -9.49 2.37
N LEU A 173 5.18 -8.25 1.94
CA LEU A 173 5.62 -7.05 2.66
C LEU A 173 4.88 -6.90 3.99
N ALA A 174 5.59 -6.37 4.98
CA ALA A 174 5.01 -6.04 6.27
C ALA A 174 4.67 -4.55 6.30
N PHE A 175 3.42 -4.21 6.57
CA PHE A 175 2.97 -2.83 6.65
C PHE A 175 2.59 -2.48 8.08
N PHE A 176 3.12 -1.39 8.61
CA PHE A 176 2.71 -0.83 9.91
C PHE A 176 2.10 0.55 9.71
N ARG A 177 0.77 0.62 9.82
CA ARG A 177 0.02 1.88 9.69
C ARG A 177 -0.02 2.58 11.03
N ASP A 178 0.57 3.77 11.09
CA ASP A 178 0.66 4.57 12.31
C ASP A 178 -0.20 5.84 12.30
N GLU A 179 -1.22 5.88 11.45
CA GLU A 179 -2.26 6.91 11.41
C GLU A 179 -2.98 7.10 12.76
N HIS A 180 -3.57 8.27 13.01
CA HIS A 180 -4.30 8.58 14.25
C HIS A 180 -5.75 8.06 14.21
N LEU A 181 -5.93 6.76 13.97
CA LEU A 181 -7.25 6.12 14.06
C LEU A 181 -7.64 6.00 15.54
N VAL A 182 -8.74 6.66 15.94
CA VAL A 182 -9.17 6.75 17.34
C VAL A 182 -9.68 5.40 17.86
N ASP A 183 -9.27 5.02 19.07
CA ASP A 183 -9.76 3.83 19.78
C ASP A 183 -10.87 4.17 20.79
N VAL A 184 -11.67 3.19 21.22
CA VAL A 184 -12.71 3.36 22.25
C VAL A 184 -12.17 3.82 23.61
N TRP A 185 -10.88 3.65 23.89
CA TRP A 185 -10.23 4.16 25.10
C TRP A 185 -9.87 5.64 25.03
N ASP A 186 -10.06 6.28 23.87
CA ASP A 186 -9.71 7.67 23.67
C ASP A 186 -10.51 8.60 24.59
N ARG A 187 -9.78 9.52 25.23
CA ARG A 187 -10.34 10.60 26.03
C ARG A 187 -9.52 11.85 25.80
N TYR A 188 -10.12 13.01 26.04
CA TYR A 188 -9.47 14.31 25.88
C TYR A 188 -8.11 14.41 26.61
N ASP A 189 -7.98 13.84 27.81
CA ASP A 189 -6.75 13.83 28.61
C ASP A 189 -5.86 12.59 28.39
N ARG A 190 -6.39 11.57 27.69
CA ARG A 190 -5.78 10.24 27.49
C ARG A 190 -6.04 9.76 26.07
N PRO A 191 -5.32 10.31 25.07
CA PRO A 191 -5.49 9.86 23.70
C PRO A 191 -5.18 8.37 23.56
N ALA A 192 -5.93 7.69 22.70
CA ALA A 192 -5.71 6.29 22.37
C ALA A 192 -5.93 6.05 20.88
N TYR A 193 -4.89 5.53 20.21
CA TYR A 193 -4.90 5.33 18.76
C TYR A 193 -4.60 3.88 18.40
N GLN A 194 -5.34 3.40 17.42
CA GLN A 194 -5.16 2.11 16.78
C GLN A 194 -4.01 2.17 15.78
N LYS A 195 -3.09 1.22 15.87
CA LYS A 195 -1.96 1.05 14.95
C LYS A 195 -2.00 -0.38 14.42
N ILE A 196 -1.99 -0.54 13.10
CA ILE A 196 -2.27 -1.84 12.49
C ILE A 196 -1.03 -2.33 11.77
N TRP A 197 -0.57 -3.51 12.15
CA TRP A 197 0.43 -4.25 11.40
C TRP A 197 -0.25 -5.28 10.50
N LYS A 198 0.20 -5.41 9.24
CA LYS A 198 -0.26 -6.40 8.27
C LYS A 198 0.90 -7.06 7.56
N LYS A 199 0.79 -8.36 7.29
CA LYS A 199 1.71 -9.08 6.39
C LYS A 199 0.96 -10.22 5.72
N GLY A 200 0.70 -10.08 4.42
CA GLY A 200 -0.21 -10.99 3.70
C GLY A 200 -1.61 -10.98 4.35
N ASN A 201 -2.10 -12.15 4.74
CA ASN A 201 -3.39 -12.31 5.43
C ASN A 201 -3.31 -12.19 6.96
N ARG A 202 -2.13 -11.87 7.51
CA ARG A 202 -1.91 -11.69 8.94
C ARG A 202 -2.11 -10.24 9.33
N GLU A 203 -2.78 -10.01 10.46
CA GLU A 203 -3.04 -8.69 11.01
C GLU A 203 -2.85 -8.69 12.52
N ILE A 204 -2.28 -7.60 13.05
CA ILE A 204 -2.17 -7.34 14.49
C ILE A 204 -2.59 -5.90 14.76
N LEU A 205 -3.52 -5.72 15.69
CA LEU A 205 -3.94 -4.41 16.16
C LEU A 205 -3.21 -4.06 17.46
N PHE A 206 -2.44 -2.98 17.41
CA PHE A 206 -1.88 -2.32 18.58
C PHE A 206 -2.76 -1.14 18.97
N ILE A 207 -2.81 -0.84 20.27
CA ILE A 207 -3.48 0.34 20.83
C ILE A 207 -2.41 1.12 21.57
N VAL A 208 -2.06 2.29 21.03
CA VAL A 208 -1.06 3.20 21.59
C VAL A 208 -1.80 4.29 22.34
N THR A 209 -1.61 4.36 23.66
CA THR A 209 -2.37 5.28 24.53
C THR A 209 -1.45 6.02 25.49
N LYS A 210 -1.85 7.25 25.84
CA LYS A 210 -1.16 8.08 26.82
C LYS A 210 -1.82 7.94 28.19
N GLN A 211 -1.04 7.51 29.17
CA GLN A 211 -1.43 7.41 30.57
C GLN A 211 -0.37 8.08 31.44
N GLU A 212 -0.76 9.02 32.30
CA GLU A 212 0.16 9.67 33.27
C GLU A 212 1.40 10.27 32.61
N ARG A 213 1.21 10.93 31.45
CA ARG A 213 2.26 11.51 30.59
C ARG A 213 3.18 10.51 29.89
N ILE A 214 2.95 9.21 30.04
CA ILE A 214 3.73 8.15 29.43
C ILE A 214 2.90 7.47 28.33
N TRP A 215 3.52 7.22 27.18
CA TRP A 215 2.92 6.41 26.13
C TRP A 215 3.16 4.94 26.39
N ARG A 216 2.10 4.15 26.21
CA ARG A 216 2.05 2.69 26.39
C ARG A 216 1.43 2.07 25.15
N ALA A 217 1.81 0.84 24.83
CA ALA A 217 1.17 0.06 23.78
C ALA A 217 0.62 -1.25 24.32
N TYR A 218 -0.58 -1.55 23.84
CA TYR A 218 -1.28 -2.80 24.08
C TYR A 218 -1.45 -3.52 22.74
N ILE A 219 -1.51 -4.84 22.75
CA ILE A 219 -2.00 -5.61 21.61
C ILE A 219 -3.42 -6.05 21.90
N GLN A 220 -4.31 -5.88 20.92
CA GLN A 220 -5.63 -6.47 20.94
C GLN A 220 -5.50 -7.98 20.74
N GLY A 221 -5.79 -8.75 21.79
CA GLY A 221 -5.94 -10.20 21.74
C GLY A 221 -7.40 -10.61 21.52
N PRO A 222 -7.66 -11.93 21.37
CA PRO A 222 -8.99 -12.49 21.12
C PRO A 222 -9.97 -12.23 22.27
N TYR A 223 -9.48 -12.07 23.51
CA TYR A 223 -10.32 -11.95 24.71
C TYR A 223 -9.85 -10.87 25.69
N SER A 224 -8.75 -10.18 25.41
CA SER A 224 -8.20 -9.14 26.26
C SER A 224 -7.27 -8.21 25.49
N ARG A 225 -6.98 -7.04 26.06
CA ARG A 225 -5.94 -6.12 25.61
C ARG A 225 -4.71 -6.31 26.49
N ILE A 226 -3.59 -6.66 25.88
CA ILE A 226 -2.38 -7.10 26.60
C ILE A 226 -1.33 -6.00 26.50
N ALA A 227 -0.85 -5.49 27.63
CA ALA A 227 0.24 -4.52 27.65
C ALA A 227 1.54 -5.17 27.15
N VAL A 228 2.21 -4.55 26.18
CA VAL A 228 3.42 -5.11 25.55
C VAL A 228 4.62 -4.18 25.59
N PHE A 229 4.39 -2.88 25.49
CA PHE A 229 5.45 -1.88 25.53
C PHE A 229 5.06 -0.76 26.48
N GLN A 230 6.02 -0.33 27.30
CA GLN A 230 5.82 0.70 28.31
C GLN A 230 6.88 1.79 28.16
N GLN A 231 6.62 2.97 28.74
CA GLN A 231 7.64 3.99 29.02
C GLN A 231 8.18 4.78 27.82
N CYS A 232 7.36 5.11 26.81
CA CYS A 232 7.76 6.06 25.77
C CYS A 232 7.36 7.51 26.10
N SER A 233 8.22 8.47 25.74
CA SER A 233 7.96 9.91 25.93
C SER A 233 7.03 10.51 24.88
N SER A 234 6.83 9.83 23.75
CA SER A 234 5.91 10.26 22.69
C SER A 234 5.31 9.05 21.97
N GLU A 235 4.18 9.29 21.29
CA GLU A 235 3.54 8.33 20.40
C GLU A 235 4.50 7.86 19.31
N LYS A 236 5.20 8.80 18.67
CA LYS A 236 6.19 8.50 17.63
C LYS A 236 7.25 7.50 18.11
N LYS A 237 7.82 7.73 19.30
CA LYS A 237 8.80 6.80 19.89
C LYS A 237 8.20 5.43 20.19
N MET A 238 6.93 5.38 20.58
CA MET A 238 6.21 4.11 20.78
C MET A 238 6.03 3.37 19.45
N CYS A 239 5.63 4.05 18.38
CA CYS A 239 5.55 3.47 17.04
C CYS A 239 6.92 2.95 16.56
N ASP A 240 8.00 3.70 16.78
CA ASP A 240 9.35 3.28 16.43
C ASP A 240 9.80 2.03 17.23
N MET A 241 9.42 1.95 18.51
CA MET A 241 9.65 0.76 19.34
C MET A 241 8.87 -0.46 18.82
N ILE A 242 7.59 -0.28 18.45
CA ILE A 242 6.76 -1.35 17.86
C ILE A 242 7.39 -1.85 16.56
N ARG A 243 7.78 -0.94 15.64
CA ARG A 243 8.47 -1.30 14.39
C ARG A 243 9.76 -2.08 14.65
N LEU A 244 10.57 -1.64 15.61
CA LEU A 244 11.80 -2.32 15.98
C LEU A 244 11.53 -3.77 16.43
N GLU A 245 10.53 -3.95 17.29
CA GLU A 245 10.20 -5.28 17.81
C GLU A 245 9.58 -6.18 16.73
N LEU A 246 8.69 -5.65 15.90
CA LEU A 246 8.11 -6.37 14.76
C LEU A 246 9.20 -6.90 13.81
N ARG A 247 10.28 -6.15 13.61
CA ARG A 247 11.43 -6.59 12.79
C ARG A 247 12.26 -7.67 13.47
N LYS A 248 12.52 -7.51 14.78
CA LYS A 248 13.32 -8.47 15.56
C LYS A 248 12.61 -9.82 15.70
N GLU A 249 11.29 -9.80 15.91
CA GLU A 249 10.50 -10.97 16.29
C GLU A 249 9.42 -11.31 15.25
N SER A 250 9.65 -10.99 13.96
CA SER A 250 8.66 -11.10 12.86
C SER A 250 7.94 -12.46 12.85
N LEU A 251 8.67 -13.56 12.97
CA LEU A 251 8.09 -14.91 12.96
C LEU A 251 7.14 -15.14 14.14
N LYS A 252 7.48 -14.63 15.34
CA LYS A 252 6.61 -14.75 16.52
C LYS A 252 5.34 -13.91 16.39
N PHE A 253 5.42 -12.73 15.77
CA PHE A 253 4.25 -11.90 15.48
C PHE A 253 3.36 -12.50 14.38
N GLU A 254 3.95 -13.03 13.31
CA GLU A 254 3.20 -13.76 12.27
C GLU A 254 2.43 -14.94 12.87
N GLN A 255 3.09 -15.69 13.75
CA GLN A 255 2.46 -16.79 14.47
C GLN A 255 1.41 -16.30 15.47
N TYR A 256 1.64 -15.18 16.18
CA TYR A 256 0.63 -14.55 17.02
C TYR A 256 -0.64 -14.23 16.23
N ALA A 257 -0.50 -13.61 15.06
CA ALA A 257 -1.64 -13.28 14.21
C ALA A 257 -2.38 -14.55 13.76
N LYS A 258 -1.65 -15.64 13.46
CA LYS A 258 -2.25 -16.95 13.15
C LYS A 258 -3.06 -17.50 14.31
N ILE A 259 -2.47 -17.56 15.50
CA ILE A 259 -3.11 -18.16 16.67
C ILE A 259 -4.29 -17.32 17.15
N THR A 260 -4.18 -16.00 17.16
CA THR A 260 -5.29 -15.12 17.57
C THR A 260 -6.48 -15.20 16.60
N ALA A 261 -6.24 -15.26 15.28
CA ALA A 261 -7.28 -15.48 14.30
C ALA A 261 -7.94 -16.86 14.47
N TYR A 262 -7.14 -17.90 14.72
CA TYR A 262 -7.63 -19.25 15.01
C TYR A 262 -8.51 -19.27 16.27
N VAL A 263 -8.03 -18.74 17.40
CA VAL A 263 -8.80 -18.70 18.66
C VAL A 263 -10.10 -17.94 18.48
N SER A 264 -10.10 -16.81 17.77
CA SER A 264 -11.31 -16.02 17.50
C SER A 264 -12.32 -16.78 16.64
N LYS A 265 -11.84 -17.60 15.68
CA LYS A 265 -12.69 -18.49 14.87
C LYS A 265 -13.26 -19.63 15.71
N ILE A 266 -12.41 -20.30 16.48
CA ILE A 266 -12.78 -21.42 17.34
C ILE A 266 -13.78 -21.02 18.42
N ALA A 267 -13.63 -19.85 19.03
CA ALA A 267 -14.61 -19.32 19.98
C ALA A 267 -16.02 -19.32 19.36
N LYS A 268 -16.17 -18.94 18.09
CA LYS A 268 -17.46 -18.97 17.38
C LYS A 268 -17.93 -20.40 17.03
N GLU A 269 -17.01 -21.30 16.70
CA GLU A 269 -17.34 -22.66 16.23
C GLU A 269 -17.58 -23.67 17.34
N LEU A 270 -16.95 -23.50 18.51
CA LEU A 270 -17.15 -24.34 19.70
C LEU A 270 -18.63 -24.47 20.08
N PHE A 271 -19.40 -23.40 19.89
CA PHE A 271 -20.85 -23.39 20.14
C PHE A 271 -21.63 -24.32 19.22
N SER A 272 -21.12 -24.61 18.03
CA SER A 272 -21.75 -25.55 17.09
C SER A 272 -21.37 -27.01 17.35
N GLN A 273 -20.62 -27.29 18.42
CA GLN A 273 -20.08 -28.62 18.78
C GLN A 273 -19.27 -29.29 17.66
N LYS A 274 -18.78 -28.50 16.70
CA LYS A 274 -17.98 -29.01 15.58
C LYS A 274 -16.55 -29.37 15.97
N ILE A 275 -16.09 -28.94 17.15
CA ILE A 275 -14.68 -28.99 17.57
C ILE A 275 -14.60 -29.27 19.07
N ASN A 276 -13.70 -30.17 19.46
CA ASN A 276 -13.41 -30.49 20.87
C ASN A 276 -12.26 -29.63 21.42
N LEU A 277 -12.34 -29.20 22.69
CA LEU A 277 -11.29 -28.44 23.38
C LEU A 277 -9.96 -29.20 23.48
N GLU A 278 -9.99 -30.54 23.56
CA GLU A 278 -8.77 -31.36 23.57
C GLU A 278 -8.00 -31.25 22.26
N GLU A 279 -8.71 -31.29 21.12
CA GLU A 279 -8.12 -31.09 19.78
C GLU A 279 -7.53 -29.69 19.63
N VAL A 280 -8.24 -28.67 20.14
CA VAL A 280 -7.73 -27.28 20.17
C VAL A 280 -6.46 -27.19 21.00
N GLN A 281 -6.42 -27.83 22.17
CA GLN A 281 -5.24 -27.82 23.03
C GLN A 281 -4.05 -28.51 22.37
N GLN A 282 -4.26 -29.68 21.76
CA GLN A 282 -3.23 -30.41 21.03
C GLN A 282 -2.69 -29.58 19.86
N TYR A 283 -3.58 -28.99 19.05
CA TYR A 283 -3.19 -28.10 17.94
C TYR A 283 -2.30 -26.95 18.42
N LEU A 284 -2.69 -26.26 19.51
CA LEU A 284 -1.91 -25.15 20.06
C LEU A 284 -0.54 -25.62 20.59
N GLN A 285 -0.44 -26.82 21.16
CA GLN A 285 0.83 -27.40 21.61
C GLN A 285 1.76 -27.69 20.44
N GLU A 286 1.24 -28.33 19.38
CA GLU A 286 2.00 -28.61 18.15
C GLU A 286 2.49 -27.31 17.49
N GLU A 287 1.62 -26.30 17.39
CA GLU A 287 1.99 -24.99 16.83
C GLU A 287 3.03 -24.27 17.69
N GLN A 288 2.94 -24.34 19.03
CA GLN A 288 3.92 -23.73 19.93
C GLN A 288 5.30 -24.38 19.80
N GLN A 289 5.33 -25.71 19.63
CA GLN A 289 6.58 -26.46 19.42
C GLN A 289 7.22 -26.12 18.08
N ARG A 290 6.43 -25.98 17.02
CA ARG A 290 6.92 -25.60 15.68
C ARG A 290 7.45 -24.18 15.65
N THR A 291 6.69 -23.22 16.14
CA THR A 291 7.08 -21.81 16.21
C THR A 291 6.31 -21.14 17.33
N PRO A 292 6.97 -20.71 18.41
CA PRO A 292 6.28 -20.04 19.51
C PRO A 292 5.74 -18.67 19.05
N TRP A 293 4.48 -18.36 19.36
CA TRP A 293 3.93 -17.02 19.10
C TRP A 293 4.40 -16.00 20.13
N TYR A 294 4.32 -14.73 19.76
CA TYR A 294 4.51 -13.62 20.68
C TYR A 294 3.51 -13.75 21.84
N LEU A 295 3.94 -13.64 23.10
CA LEU A 295 3.10 -13.84 24.31
C LEU A 295 2.67 -15.29 24.65
N CYS A 296 3.23 -16.32 24.00
CA CYS A 296 2.94 -17.73 24.33
C CYS A 296 3.31 -18.15 25.77
N LYS A 297 4.15 -17.39 26.46
CA LYS A 297 4.50 -17.60 27.88
C LYS A 297 3.74 -16.69 28.85
N GLY A 298 2.82 -15.86 28.36
CA GLY A 298 2.12 -14.84 29.14
C GLY A 298 0.60 -14.91 28.98
N ALA A 299 -0.01 -13.76 28.67
CA ALA A 299 -1.47 -13.63 28.54
C ALA A 299 -2.11 -14.51 27.45
N LEU A 300 -1.32 -15.01 26.48
CA LEU A 300 -1.75 -15.98 25.46
C LEU A 300 -1.03 -17.31 25.58
N SER A 301 -0.74 -17.78 26.81
CA SER A 301 -0.39 -19.17 27.02
C SER A 301 -1.53 -20.09 26.63
N ILE A 302 -1.21 -21.35 26.30
CA ILE A 302 -2.21 -22.38 25.99
C ILE A 302 -3.21 -22.51 27.14
N SER A 303 -2.74 -22.52 28.39
CA SER A 303 -3.61 -22.58 29.57
C SER A 303 -4.61 -21.43 29.62
N ASN A 304 -4.18 -20.20 29.35
CA ASN A 304 -5.05 -19.02 29.36
C ASN A 304 -6.07 -19.06 28.22
N ILE A 305 -5.65 -19.49 27.03
CA ILE A 305 -6.55 -19.65 25.87
C ILE A 305 -7.63 -20.70 26.18
N ILE A 306 -7.24 -21.87 26.69
CA ILE A 306 -8.19 -22.95 27.00
C ILE A 306 -9.15 -22.54 28.13
N ASN A 307 -8.67 -21.84 29.15
CA ASN A 307 -9.51 -21.32 30.22
C ASN A 307 -10.53 -20.31 29.70
N TYR A 308 -10.12 -19.40 28.82
CA TYR A 308 -11.02 -18.48 28.15
C TYR A 308 -12.12 -19.22 27.38
N LEU A 309 -11.76 -20.17 26.51
CA LEU A 309 -12.72 -20.92 25.70
C LEU A 309 -13.70 -21.73 26.56
N LYS A 310 -13.24 -22.30 27.68
CA LYS A 310 -14.10 -22.98 28.67
C LYS A 310 -15.11 -22.03 29.32
N MET A 311 -14.69 -20.80 29.63
CA MET A 311 -15.57 -19.80 30.24
C MET A 311 -16.60 -19.30 29.22
N ASP A 312 -16.17 -19.04 27.99
CA ASP A 312 -17.03 -18.59 26.89
C ASP A 312 -18.13 -19.63 26.59
N LEU A 313 -17.76 -20.91 26.54
CA LEU A 313 -18.70 -22.03 26.39
C LEU A 313 -19.76 -22.07 27.50
N ARG A 314 -19.37 -21.90 28.76
CA ARG A 314 -20.30 -21.89 29.91
C ARG A 314 -21.26 -20.71 29.85
N ASN A 315 -20.76 -19.52 29.50
CA ASN A 315 -21.57 -18.31 29.45
C ASN A 315 -22.66 -18.38 28.39
N GLU A 316 -22.37 -18.93 27.21
CA GLU A 316 -23.39 -19.13 26.17
C GLU A 316 -24.41 -20.22 26.54
N GLN A 317 -23.98 -21.32 27.17
CA GLN A 317 -24.92 -22.31 27.70
C GLN A 317 -25.88 -21.67 28.72
N TYR A 318 -25.36 -20.81 29.59
CA TYR A 318 -26.18 -20.07 30.56
C TYR A 318 -27.18 -19.11 29.89
N ARG A 319 -26.76 -18.38 28.84
CA ARG A 319 -27.63 -17.47 28.09
C ARG A 319 -28.80 -18.16 27.41
N ARG A 320 -28.65 -19.41 26.97
CA ARG A 320 -29.72 -20.19 26.32
C ARG A 320 -30.68 -20.87 27.29
N ASN A 321 -30.24 -21.08 28.53
CA ASN A 321 -31.08 -21.65 29.59
C ASN A 321 -31.91 -20.57 30.32
N ARG A 322 -31.77 -19.31 29.92
CA ARG A 322 -32.67 -18.19 30.25
C ARG A 322 -33.56 -17.91 29.06
#